data_AF-A7UD99-F1
#
_entry.id   AF-A7UD99-F1
#
_cell.length_a   1.000
_cell.length_b   1.000
_cell.length_c   1.000
_cell.angle_alpha   90.00
_cell.angle_beta   90.00
_cell.angle_gamma   90.00
#
_symmetry.space_group_name_H-M   'P 1'
#
loop_
_entity.id
_entity.type
_entity.pdbx_description
1 polymer ?
#
loop_
_entity_poly.entity_id
_entity_poly.type
_entity_poly.pdbx_seq_one_letter_code
_entity_poly.pdbx_strand_id
1 'polypeptide(L)'
;YTLMDYWVFGVILCKLNGLVQCCSVTVSIFSLVLIAMERHQLILHPRGWRPTTRHACFGIAAIWTLGLATAAPFLLFSMVTDTPLTQLPPEMSEQFRGKVVCVEAWPSRSFKLSYTTSMLFLQYITPLLFILICYL
;
A
#
# COMPACT_ATOMS: atom_id res chain seq x y z
N TYR A 1 -6.52 -3.62 22.37
CA TYR A 1 -5.86 -2.60 21.55
C TYR A 1 -6.84 -1.46 21.40
N THR A 2 -6.67 -0.40 22.18
CA THR A 2 -7.53 0.79 22.15
C THR A 2 -7.35 1.49 20.81
N LEU A 3 -8.26 1.25 19.87
CA LEU A 3 -8.46 2.12 18.72
C LEU A 3 -8.88 3.48 19.29
N MET A 4 -7.95 4.43 19.37
CA MET A 4 -8.31 5.82 19.60
C MET A 4 -9.01 6.31 18.34
N ASP A 5 -10.29 6.68 18.46
CA ASP A 5 -11.10 7.21 17.35
C ASP A 5 -10.66 8.60 16.87
N TYR A 6 -9.47 9.06 17.29
CA TYR A 6 -8.89 10.36 16.96
C TYR A 6 -7.37 10.26 16.74
N TRP A 7 -6.86 11.12 15.88
CA TRP A 7 -5.49 11.13 15.42
C TRP A 7 -4.63 12.10 16.23
N VAL A 8 -3.63 11.61 16.97
CA VAL A 8 -2.76 12.44 17.85
C VAL A 8 -1.37 12.71 17.29
N PHE A 9 -1.00 12.03 16.21
CA PHE A 9 0.38 12.01 15.69
C PHE A 9 0.70 13.18 14.73
N GLY A 10 -0.27 14.08 14.51
CA GLY A 10 -0.10 15.24 13.62
C GLY A 10 -0.15 14.91 12.13
N VAL A 11 -0.07 15.95 11.30
CA VAL A 11 -0.34 15.88 9.85
C VAL A 11 0.69 15.05 9.09
N ILE A 12 1.96 15.14 9.48
CA ILE A 12 3.07 14.43 8.81
C ILE A 12 2.87 12.92 8.94
N LEU A 13 2.63 12.43 10.15
CA LEU A 13 2.44 10.99 10.40
C LEU A 13 1.15 10.46 9.76
N CYS A 14 0.09 11.28 9.65
CA CYS A 14 -1.14 10.88 8.93
C CYS A 14 -0.85 10.56 7.47
N LYS A 15 -0.09 11.43 6.78
CA LYS A 15 0.32 11.22 5.39
C LYS A 15 1.30 10.07 5.25
N LEU A 16 2.28 9.96 6.15
CA LEU A 16 3.27 8.89 6.13
C LEU A 16 2.64 7.52 6.39
N ASN A 17 1.64 7.43 7.26
CA ASN A 17 1.00 6.15 7.58
C ASN A 17 0.43 5.47 6.33
N GLY A 18 -0.36 6.19 5.54
CA GLY A 18 -0.93 5.67 4.28
C GLY A 18 0.16 5.31 3.26
N LEU A 19 1.20 6.14 3.13
CA LEU A 19 2.32 5.86 2.24
C LEU A 19 3.08 4.60 2.64
N VAL A 20 3.49 4.50 3.91
CA VAL A 20 4.33 3.39 4.39
C VAL A 20 3.56 2.09 4.32
N GLN A 21 2.28 2.09 4.68
CA GLN A 21 1.43 0.92 4.58
C GLN A 21 1.30 0.43 3.13
N CYS A 22 0.96 1.31 2.19
CA CYS A 22 0.83 0.93 0.78
C CYS A 22 2.17 0.44 0.21
N CYS A 23 3.25 1.20 0.42
CA CYS A 23 4.58 0.85 -0.05
C CYS A 23 5.04 -0.50 0.51
N SER A 24 4.87 -0.74 1.81
CA SER A 24 5.26 -2.01 2.45
C SER A 24 4.53 -3.21 1.85
N VAL A 25 3.23 -3.09 1.59
CA VAL A 25 2.43 -4.16 0.98
C VAL A 25 2.91 -4.44 -0.44
N THR A 26 3.10 -3.40 -1.24
CA THR A 26 3.58 -3.53 -2.63
C THR A 26 4.99 -4.14 -2.67
N VAL A 27 5.93 -3.66 -1.87
CA VAL A 27 7.31 -4.18 -1.84
C VAL A 27 7.31 -5.64 -1.43
N SER A 28 6.50 -6.04 -0.44
CA SER A 28 6.42 -7.41 0.05
C SER A 28 5.91 -8.37 -1.03
N ILE A 29 4.79 -8.04 -1.70
CA ILE A 29 4.17 -8.96 -2.66
C ILE A 29 5.03 -9.15 -3.91
N PHE A 30 5.64 -8.08 -4.42
CA PHE A 30 6.55 -8.20 -5.57
C PHE A 30 7.87 -8.87 -5.21
N SER A 31 8.35 -8.74 -3.96
CA SER A 31 9.51 -9.51 -3.50
C SER A 31 9.20 -11.01 -3.48
N LEU A 32 8.00 -11.41 -3.04
CA LEU A 32 7.55 -12.80 -3.10
C LEU A 32 7.45 -13.32 -4.54
N VAL A 33 6.96 -12.50 -5.48
CA VAL A 33 6.94 -12.82 -6.92
C VAL A 33 8.35 -13.07 -7.45
N LEU A 34 9.33 -12.21 -7.13
CA LEU A 34 10.71 -12.39 -7.54
C LEU A 34 11.31 -13.69 -6.99
N ILE A 35 11.07 -13.99 -5.71
CA ILE A 35 11.54 -15.23 -5.08
C ILE A 35 10.91 -16.46 -5.77
N ALA A 36 9.60 -16.44 -6.01
CA ALA A 36 8.90 -17.53 -6.68
C ALA A 36 9.44 -17.76 -8.10
N MET A 37 9.66 -16.68 -8.86
CA MET A 37 10.24 -16.72 -10.19
C MET A 37 11.66 -17.29 -10.18
N GLU A 38 12.51 -16.84 -9.27
CA GLU A 38 13.88 -17.35 -9.13
C GLU A 38 13.89 -18.86 -8.84
N ARG A 39 13.04 -19.32 -7.92
CA ARG A 39 12.88 -20.75 -7.60
C ARG A 39 12.42 -21.54 -8.81
N HIS A 40 11.41 -21.05 -9.53
CA HIS A 40 10.90 -21.70 -10.73
C HIS A 40 11.96 -21.82 -11.82
N GLN A 41 12.76 -20.77 -12.05
CA GLN A 41 13.87 -20.81 -13.02
C GLN A 41 14.96 -21.80 -12.62
N LEU A 42 15.28 -21.91 -11.33
CA LEU A 42 16.26 -22.89 -10.83
C LEU A 42 15.79 -24.34 -11.03
N ILE A 43 14.47 -24.59 -10.91
CA ILE A 43 13.88 -25.92 -11.15
C ILE A 43 13.96 -26.27 -12.65
N LEU A 44 13.62 -25.34 -13.53
CA LEU A 44 13.64 -25.57 -14.99
C LEU A 44 15.06 -25.64 -15.57
N HIS A 45 16.00 -24.84 -15.04
CA HIS A 45 17.35 -24.70 -15.59
C HIS A 45 18.45 -24.99 -14.55
N PRO A 46 18.52 -26.22 -14.00
CA PRO A 46 19.35 -26.57 -12.84
C PRO A 46 20.86 -26.46 -13.05
N ARG A 47 21.35 -26.39 -14.30
CA ARG A 47 22.80 -26.33 -14.62
C ARG A 47 23.28 -24.99 -15.19
N GLY A 48 22.37 -24.08 -15.57
CA GLY A 48 22.71 -22.88 -16.33
C GLY A 48 22.28 -21.56 -15.69
N TRP A 49 21.27 -21.56 -14.83
CA TRP A 49 20.76 -20.33 -14.23
C TRP A 49 21.61 -19.91 -13.02
N ARG A 50 22.47 -18.92 -13.20
CA ARG A 50 23.21 -18.26 -12.11
C ARG A 50 22.72 -16.82 -11.99
N PRO A 51 21.71 -16.53 -11.14
CA PRO A 51 21.24 -15.17 -10.95
C PRO A 51 22.39 -14.33 -10.38
N THR A 52 22.86 -13.35 -11.16
CA THR A 52 23.90 -12.43 -10.68
C THR A 52 23.30 -11.41 -9.73
N THR A 53 24.04 -11.00 -8.70
CA THR A 53 23.63 -9.98 -7.72
C THR A 53 23.16 -8.67 -8.36
N ARG A 54 23.69 -8.30 -9.53
CA ARG A 54 23.26 -7.10 -10.28
C ARG A 54 21.79 -7.16 -10.71
N HIS A 55 21.32 -8.32 -11.19
CA HIS A 55 19.92 -8.51 -11.59
C HIS A 55 18.99 -8.43 -10.38
N ALA A 56 19.38 -9.03 -9.25
CA ALA A 56 18.62 -8.94 -8.00
C ALA A 56 18.52 -7.49 -7.49
N CYS A 57 19.64 -6.75 -7.51
CA CYS A 57 19.66 -5.33 -7.13
C CYS A 57 18.75 -4.49 -8.03
N PHE A 58 18.79 -4.70 -9.35
CA PHE A 58 17.88 -4.04 -10.29
C PHE A 58 16.41 -4.36 -10.01
N GLY A 59 16.09 -5.62 -9.72
CA GLY A 59 14.73 -6.04 -9.36
C GLY A 59 14.24 -5.36 -8.08
N ILE A 60 15.07 -5.33 -7.04
CA ILE A 60 14.73 -4.65 -5.78
C ILE A 60 14.52 -3.15 -6.02
N ALA A 61 15.43 -2.49 -6.74
CA ALA A 61 15.29 -1.07 -7.06
C ALA A 61 13.99 -0.78 -7.82
N ALA A 62 13.65 -1.61 -8.82
CA ALA A 62 12.39 -1.49 -9.56
C ALA A 62 11.17 -1.64 -8.65
N ILE A 63 11.16 -2.62 -7.74
CA ILE A 63 10.08 -2.82 -6.77
C ILE A 63 9.89 -1.60 -5.87
N TRP A 64 10.98 -1.04 -5.35
CA TRP A 64 10.91 0.16 -4.52
C TRP A 64 10.37 1.37 -5.28
N THR A 65 10.82 1.58 -6.52
CA THR A 65 10.29 2.66 -7.36
C THR A 65 8.80 2.49 -7.65
N LEU A 66 8.35 1.26 -7.92
CA LEU A 66 6.95 0.94 -8.14
C LEU A 66 6.13 1.15 -6.87
N GLY A 67 6.60 0.66 -5.72
CA GLY A 67 5.95 0.84 -4.42
C GLY A 67 5.74 2.31 -4.08
N LEU A 68 6.76 3.15 -4.26
CA LEU A 68 6.67 4.60 -4.06
C LEU A 68 5.72 5.26 -5.06
N ALA A 69 5.76 4.87 -6.33
CA ALA A 69 4.86 5.39 -7.36
C ALA A 69 3.39 5.07 -7.05
N THR A 70 3.11 3.83 -6.62
CA THR A 70 1.76 3.42 -6.21
C THR A 70 1.33 4.00 -4.86
N ALA A 71 2.26 4.38 -4.00
CA ALA A 71 1.93 5.03 -2.73
C ALA A 71 1.72 6.55 -2.86
N ALA A 72 2.19 7.18 -3.95
CA ALA A 72 2.11 8.63 -4.17
C ALA A 72 0.69 9.22 -4.08
N PRO A 73 -0.38 8.57 -4.59
CA PRO A 73 -1.74 9.09 -4.47
C PRO A 73 -2.19 9.22 -3.00
N PHE A 74 -1.76 8.30 -2.13
CA PHE A 74 -2.07 8.38 -0.70
C PHE A 74 -1.43 9.61 -0.04
N LEU A 75 -0.24 10.04 -0.45
CA LEU A 75 0.35 11.29 0.06
C LEU A 75 -0.48 12.53 -0.28
N LEU A 76 -1.03 12.54 -1.50
CA LEU A 76 -1.79 13.67 -2.03
C LEU A 76 -3.19 13.71 -1.43
N PHE A 77 -3.84 12.56 -1.28
CA PHE A 77 -5.24 12.47 -0.86
C PHE A 77 -5.43 12.23 0.65
N SER A 78 -4.42 11.81 1.42
CA SER A 78 -4.53 11.75 2.89
C SER A 78 -4.48 13.15 3.49
N MET A 79 -5.57 13.59 4.10
CA MET A 79 -5.70 14.89 4.75
C MET A 79 -6.07 14.71 6.22
N VAL A 80 -5.58 15.61 7.08
CA VAL A 80 -6.05 15.71 8.47
C VAL A 80 -7.14 16.76 8.49
N THR A 81 -8.35 16.36 8.88
CA THR A 81 -9.49 17.28 8.89
C THR A 81 -10.38 17.05 10.12
N ASP A 82 -10.84 18.13 10.74
CA ASP A 82 -11.82 18.13 11.85
C ASP A 82 -13.28 18.09 11.36
N THR A 83 -13.50 18.19 10.04
CA THR A 83 -14.83 18.32 9.41
C THR A 83 -15.77 17.12 9.61
N PRO A 84 -15.34 15.84 9.52
CA PRO A 84 -16.28 14.74 9.76
C PRO A 84 -16.74 14.68 11.22
N LEU A 85 -16.00 15.28 12.16
CA LEU A 85 -16.32 15.31 13.59
C LEU A 85 -17.30 16.43 13.97
N THR A 86 -17.40 17.47 13.15
CA THR A 86 -18.33 18.60 13.31
C THR A 86 -19.71 18.34 12.71
N GLN A 87 -19.86 17.28 11.89
CA GLN A 87 -21.15 16.84 11.35
C GLN A 87 -21.87 15.80 12.23
N LEU A 88 -21.32 15.43 13.38
CA LEU A 88 -21.98 14.55 14.34
C LEU A 88 -23.08 15.30 15.13
N PRO A 89 -24.08 14.57 15.65
CA PRO A 89 -25.09 15.14 16.55
C PRO A 89 -24.43 15.96 17.68
N PRO A 90 -25.06 17.06 18.13
CA PRO A 90 -24.45 18.01 19.08
C PRO A 90 -23.95 17.34 20.38
N GLU A 91 -24.57 16.24 20.78
CA GLU A 91 -24.21 15.42 21.95
C GLU A 91 -22.84 14.75 21.81
N MET A 92 -22.47 14.34 20.58
CA MET A 92 -21.19 13.73 20.24
C MET A 92 -20.14 14.77 19.86
N SER A 93 -20.56 15.94 19.36
CA SER A 93 -19.64 17.04 19.01
C SER A 93 -18.85 17.57 20.22
N GLU A 94 -19.43 17.59 21.42
CA GLU A 94 -18.72 18.02 22.64
C GLU A 94 -17.61 17.03 23.03
N GLN A 95 -17.80 15.73 22.82
CA GLN A 95 -16.79 14.68 23.12
C GLN A 95 -15.61 14.64 22.12
N PHE A 96 -15.79 15.24 20.94
CA PHE A 96 -14.79 15.31 19.88
C PHE A 96 -14.30 16.73 19.58
N ARG A 97 -14.67 17.71 20.41
CA ARG A 97 -14.22 19.10 20.31
C ARG A 97 -12.67 19.16 20.40
N GLY A 98 -12.02 19.56 19.31
CA GLY A 98 -10.56 19.64 19.22
C GLY A 98 -9.82 18.33 18.92
N LYS A 99 -10.56 17.25 18.57
CA LYS A 99 -9.98 15.99 18.08
C LYS A 99 -9.95 16.00 16.55
N VAL A 100 -8.79 15.70 15.96
CA VAL A 100 -8.61 15.58 14.51
C VAL A 100 -8.70 14.11 14.08
N VAL A 101 -9.11 13.85 12.83
CA VAL A 101 -8.99 12.52 12.21
C VAL A 101 -8.19 12.58 10.93
N CYS A 102 -7.48 11.48 10.63
CA CYS A 102 -6.78 11.29 9.38
C CYS A 102 -7.74 10.63 8.39
N VAL A 103 -8.11 11.32 7.32
CA VAL A 103 -9.11 10.86 6.35
C VAL A 103 -8.58 10.93 4.93
N GLU A 104 -8.98 9.98 4.10
CA GLU A 104 -8.65 10.00 2.68
C GLU A 104 -9.65 10.88 1.92
N ALA A 105 -9.22 12.08 1.54
CA ALA A 105 -9.97 13.03 0.74
C ALA A 105 -9.79 12.76 -0.76
N TRP A 106 -10.43 11.69 -1.26
CA TRP A 106 -10.44 11.40 -2.69
C TRP A 106 -11.34 12.37 -3.46
N PRO A 107 -10.97 12.80 -4.68
CA PRO A 107 -11.71 13.80 -5.46
C PRO A 107 -13.10 13.31 -5.91
N SER A 108 -13.28 12.00 -6.07
CA SER A 108 -14.59 11.40 -6.31
C SER A 108 -14.63 9.96 -5.82
N ARG A 109 -15.85 9.47 -5.49
CA ARG A 109 -16.08 8.07 -5.12
C ARG A 109 -15.69 7.12 -6.25
N SER A 110 -15.99 7.47 -7.50
CA SER A 110 -15.64 6.66 -8.67
C SER A 110 -14.12 6.53 -8.84
N PHE A 111 -13.37 7.61 -8.62
CA PHE A 111 -11.91 7.58 -8.68
C PHE A 111 -11.31 6.70 -7.58
N LYS A 112 -11.81 6.84 -6.34
CA LYS A 112 -11.42 5.97 -5.22
C LYS A 112 -11.66 4.50 -5.56
N LEU A 113 -12.87 4.17 -6.01
CA LEU A 113 -13.27 2.79 -6.28
C LEU A 113 -12.47 2.20 -7.43
N SER A 114 -12.28 2.95 -8.52
CA SER A 114 -11.45 2.53 -9.65
C SER A 114 -10.02 2.28 -9.20
N TYR A 115 -9.43 3.20 -8.43
CA TYR A 115 -8.06 3.10 -7.96
C TYR A 115 -7.85 1.89 -7.05
N THR A 116 -8.69 1.74 -6.02
CA THR A 116 -8.62 0.59 -5.10
C THR A 116 -8.84 -0.73 -5.83
N THR A 117 -9.78 -0.76 -6.80
CA THR A 117 -10.04 -1.95 -7.60
C THR A 117 -8.85 -2.30 -8.48
N SER A 118 -8.27 -1.33 -9.18
CA SER A 118 -7.05 -1.53 -9.98
C SER A 118 -5.89 -2.04 -9.12
N MET A 119 -5.70 -1.48 -7.92
CA MET A 119 -4.67 -1.95 -6.99
C MET A 119 -4.93 -3.37 -6.51
N LEU A 120 -6.18 -3.75 -6.24
CA LEU A 120 -6.54 -5.11 -5.87
C LEU A 120 -6.13 -6.12 -6.96
N PHE A 121 -6.43 -5.81 -8.22
CA PHE A 121 -6.03 -6.70 -9.31
C PHE A 121 -4.51 -6.75 -9.49
N LEU A 122 -3.86 -5.57 -9.57
CA LEU A 122 -2.44 -5.46 -9.89
C LEU A 122 -1.52 -5.91 -8.76
N GLN A 123 -1.87 -5.64 -7.51
CA GLN A 123 -1.02 -5.92 -6.36
C GLN A 123 -1.40 -7.21 -5.62
N TYR A 124 -2.62 -7.72 -5.77
CA TYR A 124 -3.05 -8.91 -5.04
C TYR A 124 -3.34 -10.08 -5.98
N ILE A 125 -4.34 -9.95 -6.86
CA ILE A 125 -4.81 -11.08 -7.68
C ILE A 125 -3.74 -11.54 -8.67
N THR A 126 -3.18 -10.64 -9.48
CA THR A 126 -2.19 -10.99 -10.48
C THR A 126 -0.91 -11.58 -9.87
N PRO A 127 -0.30 -10.97 -8.82
CA PRO A 127 0.86 -11.54 -8.15
C PRO A 127 0.59 -12.91 -7.53
N LEU A 128 -0.55 -13.10 -6.87
CA LEU A 128 -0.89 -14.38 -6.25
C LEU A 128 -1.10 -15.49 -7.28
N LEU A 129 -1.80 -15.20 -8.38
CA LEU A 129 -1.96 -16.17 -9.47
C LEU A 129 -0.62 -16.52 -10.10
N PHE A 130 0.26 -15.54 -10.32
CA PHE A 130 1.59 -15.78 -10.84
C PHE A 130 2.43 -16.66 -9.90
N ILE A 131 2.44 -16.34 -8.60
CA ILE A 131 3.10 -17.14 -7.58
C ILE A 131 2.56 -18.58 -7.61
N LEU A 132 1.23 -18.75 -7.61
CA LEU A 132 0.58 -20.06 -7.67
C LEU A 132 1.05 -20.86 -8.89
N ILE A 133 1.07 -20.25 -10.09
CA ILE A 133 1.53 -20.90 -11.32
C ILE A 133 3.01 -21.30 -11.23
N CYS A 134 3.86 -20.47 -10.63
CA CYS A 134 5.28 -20.80 -10.46
C CYS A 134 5.53 -22.00 -9.52
N TYR A 135 4.62 -22.23 -8.58
CA TYR A 135 4.71 -23.31 -7.58
C TYR A 135 3.98 -24.60 -7.99
N LEU A 136 3.12 -24.55 -9.01
CA LEU A 136 2.50 -25.73 -9.64
C LEU A 136 3.45 -26.35 -10.67
#